data_AF-A0A7D5N4B0-F1
#
_entry.id   AF-A0A7D5N4B0-F1
#
_cell.length_a   1.000
_cell.length_b   1.000
_cell.length_c   1.000
_cell.angle_alpha   90.00
_cell.angle_beta   90.00
_cell.angle_gamma   90.00
#
_symmetry.space_group_name_H-M   'P 1'
#
loop_
_entity.id
_entity.type
_entity.pdbx_description
1 polymer ?
#
loop_
_entity_poly.entity_id
_entity_poly.type
_entity_poly.pdbx_seq_one_letter_code
_entity_poly.pdbx_strand_id
1 'polypeptide(L)'
;MTFTPVVNSSPTTKTRTLVSAYVNGATNGGTAFSVLGSTTLQSANRILSILPYPSITLNQPLTICPTAGAAQVTDPTCFGGLGSADITLTPAPSPLGGTYSVDGGAGGSYTANPFTVSGLSQGGHTIAVTNGTCPPIDVTLNVGGPSAPPPPPSLACYETASFNSTTCQWDVTGTMPAMPTLACYETASFNNSTCSWDVTGSMPAAPTGLACYETASFNNTTCVWDITGSMPAMPNLACYETASFNSTTCQWDVTGSMPAMPTLACYETASFNNNTCQWDVTGSMPAMPTLACYQTASFNSTTCQWDVTGTQPAMPTLACYETASFNNNTCSWDVTGSMPAMPTLACYQTASFNSTTCQWDVTGTQPAMPTLACYETASFNNNTCSWDVTGSMPAMPTLACYETASFNSTTCQWDVTGSMPAMPTLACYETASFNGTTCQWDVTGSMPAMPTLACYETASFNTTTCQWDVTGSCQLCQPWLVMKQLLSMVQHVSGM
;
A
#
# COMPACT_ATOMS: atom_id res chain seq x y z
N MET A 1 165.93 -0.11 -12.85
CA MET A 1 165.91 1.03 -13.79
C MET A 1 167.29 1.66 -13.82
N THR A 2 167.76 1.95 -15.02
CA THR A 2 169.05 2.51 -15.41
C THR A 2 169.21 3.96 -14.94
N PHE A 3 170.41 4.34 -14.47
CA PHE A 3 170.74 5.70 -13.99
C PHE A 3 171.50 6.48 -15.06
N THR A 4 171.12 7.74 -15.28
CA THR A 4 171.84 8.70 -16.11
C THR A 4 172.33 9.84 -15.21
N PRO A 5 173.64 10.04 -14.98
CA PRO A 5 174.13 11.11 -14.12
C PRO A 5 174.24 12.43 -14.88
N VAL A 6 173.71 13.51 -14.30
CA VAL A 6 174.01 14.89 -14.72
C VAL A 6 175.02 15.47 -13.73
N VAL A 7 176.21 15.79 -14.23
CA VAL A 7 177.29 16.43 -13.46
C VAL A 7 177.13 17.94 -13.59
N ASN A 8 176.96 18.65 -12.47
CA ASN A 8 177.01 20.11 -12.43
C ASN A 8 178.39 20.55 -11.91
N SER A 9 179.07 21.41 -12.67
CA SER A 9 180.40 21.93 -12.37
C SER A 9 180.38 23.35 -11.79
N SER A 10 181.43 23.68 -11.01
CA SER A 10 181.90 25.00 -10.52
C SER A 10 181.68 25.31 -9.02
N PRO A 11 182.45 26.24 -8.41
CA PRO A 11 183.71 25.98 -7.70
C PRO A 11 183.61 26.29 -6.19
N THR A 12 184.61 25.81 -5.42
CA THR A 12 184.97 26.29 -4.07
C THR A 12 183.87 26.96 -3.24
N THR A 13 182.92 26.18 -2.72
CA THR A 13 182.20 26.42 -1.44
C THR A 13 181.18 25.31 -1.26
N LYS A 14 181.12 24.75 -0.05
CA LYS A 14 180.29 23.59 0.31
C LYS A 14 178.83 23.88 0.02
N THR A 15 178.27 23.21 -0.98
CA THR A 15 176.82 23.12 -1.14
C THR A 15 176.45 21.66 -1.33
N ARG A 16 175.60 21.18 -0.42
CA ARG A 16 175.16 19.79 -0.26
C ARG A 16 174.26 19.41 -1.44
N THR A 17 174.67 18.44 -2.24
CA THR A 17 173.74 17.74 -3.14
C THR A 17 173.01 16.68 -2.33
N LEU A 18 171.81 17.01 -1.86
CA LEU A 18 170.86 16.04 -1.29
C LEU A 18 170.22 15.26 -2.44
N VAL A 19 170.73 14.06 -2.71
CA VAL A 19 170.03 13.07 -3.54
C VAL A 19 169.09 12.32 -2.60
N SER A 20 167.79 12.63 -2.65
CA SER A 20 166.75 11.86 -1.95
C SER A 20 166.12 10.90 -2.95
N ALA A 21 166.26 9.59 -2.72
CA ALA A 21 165.55 8.56 -3.46
C ALA A 21 164.29 8.18 -2.67
N TYR A 22 163.12 8.44 -3.24
CA TYR A 22 161.84 7.97 -2.71
C TYR A 22 161.54 6.60 -3.32
N VAL A 23 161.41 5.58 -2.48
CA VAL A 23 160.87 4.28 -2.88
C VAL A 23 159.34 4.38 -2.81
N ASN A 24 158.63 4.09 -3.90
CA ASN A 24 157.17 4.11 -4.04
C ASN A 24 156.44 5.47 -4.03
N GLY A 25 157.10 6.59 -4.35
CA GLY A 25 156.42 7.82 -4.80
C GLY A 25 155.40 8.46 -3.83
N ALA A 26 155.34 8.05 -2.57
CA ALA A 26 154.47 8.66 -1.56
C ALA A 26 155.16 9.86 -0.91
N THR A 27 154.48 11.02 -0.93
CA THR A 27 155.06 12.34 -0.64
C THR A 27 154.83 12.86 0.79
N ASN A 28 154.19 12.11 1.72
CA ASN A 28 154.09 12.51 3.13
C ASN A 28 154.07 11.29 4.08
N GLY A 29 154.88 11.34 5.14
CA GLY A 29 155.21 10.22 6.02
C GLY A 29 154.22 9.98 7.17
N GLY A 30 153.79 8.72 7.31
CA GLY A 30 153.11 8.16 8.47
C GLY A 30 154.03 7.17 9.20
N THR A 31 154.47 7.58 10.38
CA THR A 31 154.97 6.88 11.60
C THR A 31 155.67 5.50 11.60
N ALA A 32 155.98 4.84 10.48
CA ALA A 32 156.59 3.51 10.53
C ALA A 32 158.13 3.46 10.54
N PHE A 33 158.86 4.56 10.30
CA PHE A 33 160.33 4.52 10.25
C PHE A 33 161.01 5.79 10.76
N SER A 34 161.87 5.63 11.78
CA SER A 34 162.82 6.62 12.27
C SER A 34 164.19 6.42 11.62
N VAL A 35 164.76 7.48 11.05
CA VAL A 35 166.11 7.51 10.46
C VAL A 35 167.16 7.58 11.59
N LEU A 36 168.00 6.55 11.72
CA LEU A 36 169.12 6.49 12.67
C LEU A 36 170.45 6.83 11.99
N GLY A 37 170.89 8.09 12.13
CA GLY A 37 172.30 8.50 11.97
C GLY A 37 172.73 9.02 10.59
N SER A 38 173.35 10.21 10.59
CA SER A 38 173.89 10.92 9.43
C SER A 38 175.42 11.00 9.53
N THR A 39 176.13 10.90 8.41
CA THR A 39 177.51 11.41 8.33
C THR A 39 177.74 12.15 7.01
N THR A 40 178.32 13.33 7.10
CA THR A 40 178.83 14.14 5.98
C THR A 40 180.29 13.83 5.71
N LEU A 41 180.72 13.70 4.44
CA LEU A 41 182.13 13.76 4.08
C LEU A 41 182.39 14.79 2.98
N GLN A 42 183.39 15.63 3.25
CA GLN A 42 183.90 16.71 2.42
C GLN A 42 185.10 16.24 1.59
N SER A 43 185.29 16.95 0.47
CA SER A 43 186.43 16.97 -0.45
C SER A 43 187.82 16.59 0.11
N ALA A 44 188.48 15.63 -0.51
CA ALA A 44 189.88 15.68 -0.96
C ALA A 44 190.30 14.31 -1.54
N ASN A 45 191.05 14.34 -2.64
CA ASN A 45 191.66 13.18 -3.28
C ASN A 45 192.48 12.33 -2.30
N ARG A 46 191.98 11.14 -1.98
CA ARG A 46 192.79 9.91 -1.88
C ARG A 46 191.99 8.76 -2.49
N ILE A 47 192.64 8.01 -3.37
CA ILE A 47 192.28 6.63 -3.69
C ILE A 47 192.27 5.89 -2.35
N LEU A 48 191.08 5.47 -1.91
CA LEU A 48 190.89 4.63 -0.73
C LEU A 48 189.86 3.56 -1.10
N SER A 49 190.35 2.36 -1.31
CA SER A 49 189.61 1.11 -1.48
C SER A 49 188.80 0.78 -0.23
N ILE A 50 187.46 0.79 -0.27
CA ILE A 50 186.63 0.22 0.80
C ILE A 50 185.30 -0.31 0.23
N LEU A 51 185.22 -1.65 0.18
CA LEU A 51 184.13 -2.61 0.46
C LEU A 51 182.69 -2.37 -0.08
N PRO A 52 181.96 -3.45 -0.44
CA PRO A 52 180.58 -3.36 -0.91
C PRO A 52 179.65 -2.73 0.14
N TYR A 53 178.83 -1.78 -0.29
CA TYR A 53 177.73 -1.22 0.49
C TYR A 53 176.71 -2.31 0.85
N PRO A 54 176.15 -2.30 2.08
CA PRO A 54 175.22 -3.31 2.54
C PRO A 54 173.93 -3.31 1.72
N SER A 55 173.44 -4.50 1.39
CA SER A 55 172.12 -4.75 0.83
C SER A 55 171.02 -4.34 1.82
N ILE A 56 170.05 -3.55 1.35
CA ILE A 56 168.79 -3.29 2.07
C ILE A 56 167.79 -4.37 1.65
N THR A 57 167.31 -5.16 2.60
CA THR A 57 166.21 -6.11 2.42
C THR A 57 164.89 -5.40 2.75
N LEU A 58 164.01 -5.23 1.76
CA LEU A 58 162.63 -4.76 1.97
C LEU A 58 161.76 -5.99 2.29
N ASN A 59 161.29 -6.11 3.54
CA ASN A 59 160.34 -7.16 3.92
C ASN A 59 158.93 -6.77 3.44
N GLN A 60 158.33 -7.68 2.65
CA GLN A 60 156.95 -7.69 2.19
C GLN A 60 155.92 -7.51 3.33
N PRO A 61 154.77 -6.82 3.11
CA PRO A 61 153.75 -6.63 4.15
C PRO A 61 153.17 -7.97 4.61
N LEU A 62 153.07 -8.19 5.93
CA LEU A 62 152.54 -9.42 6.50
C LEU A 62 151.03 -9.53 6.20
N THR A 63 150.64 -10.58 5.49
CA THR A 63 149.26 -11.07 5.44
C THR A 63 148.86 -11.50 6.85
N ILE A 64 147.78 -10.90 7.39
CA ILE A 64 147.21 -11.30 8.68
C ILE A 64 145.97 -12.14 8.38
N CYS A 65 146.10 -13.44 8.65
CA CYS A 65 144.96 -14.34 8.59
C CYS A 65 144.22 -14.36 9.92
N PRO A 66 142.89 -14.21 9.91
CA PRO A 66 142.09 -14.46 11.09
C PRO A 66 142.33 -15.91 11.53
N THR A 67 142.23 -16.15 12.84
CA THR A 67 142.41 -17.50 13.41
C THR A 67 141.17 -17.96 14.17
N ALA A 68 140.24 -17.06 14.45
CA ALA A 68 138.93 -17.34 15.02
C ALA A 68 137.87 -16.40 14.47
N GLY A 69 136.62 -16.85 14.45
CA GLY A 69 135.44 -16.01 14.24
C GLY A 69 134.43 -16.25 15.36
N ALA A 70 133.78 -15.17 15.80
CA ALA A 70 132.71 -15.21 16.79
C ALA A 70 131.42 -14.69 16.16
N ALA A 71 130.29 -15.30 16.51
CA ALA A 71 128.96 -14.82 16.13
C ALA A 71 128.23 -14.25 17.35
N GLN A 72 127.51 -13.15 17.16
CA GLN A 72 126.48 -12.68 18.07
C GLN A 72 125.13 -12.87 17.37
N VAL A 73 124.34 -13.84 17.84
CA VAL A 73 123.09 -14.23 17.22
C VAL A 73 121.94 -13.39 17.78
N THR A 74 121.08 -12.93 16.88
CA THR A 74 119.78 -12.34 17.19
C THR A 74 118.70 -13.32 16.74
N ASP A 75 118.03 -13.95 17.71
CA ASP A 75 116.96 -14.91 17.44
C ASP A 75 115.66 -14.20 17.02
N PRO A 76 114.86 -14.80 16.12
CA PRO A 76 113.51 -14.32 15.88
C PRO A 76 112.64 -14.51 17.12
N THR A 77 111.82 -13.50 17.43
CA THR A 77 110.87 -13.56 18.55
C THR A 77 109.55 -14.27 18.20
N CYS A 78 109.37 -14.63 16.92
CA CYS A 78 108.14 -15.19 16.35
C CYS A 78 108.34 -16.60 15.82
N PHE A 79 107.34 -17.47 15.97
CA PHE A 79 107.33 -18.76 15.27
C PHE A 79 107.36 -18.53 13.75
N GLY A 80 108.32 -19.14 13.05
CA GLY A 80 108.53 -18.98 11.62
C GLY A 80 109.22 -17.67 11.20
N GLY A 81 109.70 -16.86 12.14
CA GLY A 81 110.53 -15.68 11.87
C GLY A 81 111.98 -16.06 11.47
N LEU A 82 112.70 -15.11 10.88
CA LEU A 82 114.12 -15.27 10.52
C LEU A 82 115.02 -14.47 11.48
N GLY A 83 116.12 -15.06 11.93
CA GLY A 83 117.14 -14.43 12.76
C GLY A 83 118.26 -13.79 11.95
N SER A 84 119.25 -13.25 12.67
CA SER A 84 120.48 -12.72 12.11
C SER A 84 121.67 -13.01 13.02
N ALA A 85 122.89 -12.87 12.52
CA ALA A 85 124.10 -12.99 13.30
C ALA A 85 125.16 -11.97 12.88
N ASP A 86 125.77 -11.30 13.85
CA ASP A 86 126.93 -10.44 13.63
C ASP A 86 128.21 -11.23 13.80
N ILE A 87 128.98 -11.35 12.72
CA ILE A 87 130.21 -12.13 12.63
C ILE A 87 131.42 -11.22 12.82
N THR A 88 132.28 -11.58 13.78
CA THR A 88 133.53 -10.87 14.12
C THR A 88 134.72 -11.81 13.95
N LEU A 89 135.64 -11.48 13.06
CA LEU A 89 136.88 -12.21 12.81
C LEU A 89 138.03 -11.65 13.67
N THR A 90 138.83 -12.50 14.30
CA THR A 90 139.96 -12.10 15.14
C THR A 90 141.24 -12.90 14.83
N PRO A 91 142.40 -12.23 14.65
CA PRO A 91 142.53 -10.79 14.39
C PRO A 91 141.82 -10.41 13.07
N ALA A 92 141.52 -9.12 12.89
CA ALA A 92 140.86 -8.66 11.66
C ALA A 92 141.71 -9.02 10.41
N PRO A 93 141.11 -9.54 9.33
CA PRO A 93 141.85 -9.91 8.12
C PRO A 93 142.50 -8.68 7.48
N SER A 94 143.72 -8.86 6.97
CA SER A 94 144.42 -7.85 6.15
C SER A 94 144.86 -8.50 4.82
N PRO A 95 144.36 -8.04 3.66
CA PRO A 95 143.49 -6.87 3.46
C PRO A 95 142.08 -7.05 4.06
N LEU A 96 141.38 -5.97 4.38
CA LEU A 96 140.01 -6.05 4.93
C LEU A 96 139.00 -6.28 3.79
N GLY A 97 138.06 -7.20 4.00
CA GLY A 97 137.01 -7.57 3.05
C GLY A 97 136.99 -9.07 2.77
N GLY A 98 136.00 -9.54 2.00
CA GLY A 98 135.89 -10.94 1.60
C GLY A 98 134.46 -11.38 1.26
N THR A 99 134.24 -12.69 1.22
CA THR A 99 132.92 -13.30 1.04
C THR A 99 132.62 -14.30 2.15
N TYR A 100 131.34 -14.52 2.40
CA TYR A 100 130.85 -15.60 3.26
C TYR A 100 129.80 -16.44 2.53
N SER A 101 129.65 -17.70 2.94
CA SER A 101 128.50 -18.54 2.61
C SER A 101 127.77 -18.96 3.88
N VAL A 102 126.48 -19.26 3.75
CA VAL A 102 125.65 -19.81 4.84
C VAL A 102 125.35 -21.26 4.49
N ASP A 103 125.79 -22.20 5.32
CA ASP A 103 125.57 -23.65 5.17
C ASP A 103 125.99 -24.23 3.81
N GLY A 104 127.02 -23.66 3.19
CA GLY A 104 127.49 -24.05 1.86
C GLY A 104 126.61 -23.57 0.70
N GLY A 105 125.53 -22.83 0.99
CA GLY A 105 124.66 -22.17 0.00
C GLY A 105 125.16 -20.79 -0.45
N ALA A 106 124.26 -20.04 -1.09
CA ALA A 106 124.54 -18.65 -1.45
C ALA A 106 124.77 -17.79 -0.20
N GLY A 107 125.80 -16.96 -0.22
CA GLY A 107 126.03 -15.94 0.81
C GLY A 107 126.36 -14.59 0.21
N GLY A 108 127.03 -13.74 0.99
CA GLY A 108 127.28 -12.34 0.64
C GLY A 108 128.77 -11.99 0.63
N SER A 109 129.05 -10.73 0.33
CA SER A 109 130.34 -10.11 0.59
C SER A 109 130.32 -9.35 1.90
N TYR A 110 131.48 -9.24 2.55
CA TYR A 110 131.69 -8.35 3.68
C TYR A 110 132.85 -7.41 3.38
N THR A 111 132.73 -6.16 3.81
CA THR A 111 133.75 -5.11 3.62
C THR A 111 134.22 -4.51 4.94
N ALA A 112 133.60 -4.94 6.05
CA ALA A 112 133.90 -4.54 7.41
C ALA A 112 134.07 -5.77 8.30
N ASN A 113 134.74 -5.58 9.43
CA ASN A 113 134.84 -6.58 10.48
C ASN A 113 134.58 -5.88 11.82
N PRO A 114 133.46 -6.14 12.51
CA PRO A 114 132.44 -7.17 12.24
C PRO A 114 131.48 -6.88 11.06
N PHE A 115 130.70 -7.88 10.63
CA PHE A 115 129.64 -7.80 9.60
C PHE A 115 128.41 -8.67 9.94
N THR A 116 127.23 -8.33 9.40
CA THR A 116 125.97 -9.03 9.70
C THR A 116 125.55 -10.01 8.61
N VAL A 117 125.05 -11.18 9.01
CA VAL A 117 124.34 -12.14 8.18
C VAL A 117 122.88 -12.21 8.63
N SER A 118 121.94 -11.80 7.78
CA SER A 118 120.50 -11.79 8.08
C SER A 118 119.74 -12.87 7.32
N GLY A 119 118.53 -13.20 7.78
CA GLY A 119 117.65 -14.15 7.08
C GLY A 119 117.92 -15.61 7.42
N LEU A 120 118.51 -15.87 8.58
CA LEU A 120 118.84 -17.20 9.04
C LEU A 120 117.59 -17.85 9.64
N SER A 121 117.23 -19.04 9.17
CA SER A 121 116.11 -19.81 9.74
C SER A 121 116.42 -20.25 11.18
N GLN A 122 115.44 -20.80 11.90
CA GLN A 122 115.73 -21.45 13.17
C GLN A 122 116.59 -22.71 12.95
N GLY A 123 117.63 -22.90 13.77
CA GLY A 123 118.52 -24.05 13.72
C GLY A 123 120.00 -23.70 13.68
N GLY A 124 120.83 -24.74 13.52
CA GLY A 124 122.27 -24.60 13.40
C GLY A 124 122.68 -24.09 12.03
N HIS A 125 123.57 -23.10 12.01
CA HIS A 125 124.14 -22.52 10.80
C HIS A 125 125.65 -22.51 10.87
N THR A 126 126.30 -22.69 9.73
CA THR A 126 127.74 -22.59 9.53
C THR A 126 128.03 -21.47 8.54
N ILE A 127 128.68 -20.41 9.02
CA ILE A 127 129.07 -19.26 8.20
C ILE A 127 130.53 -19.44 7.80
N ALA A 128 130.78 -19.86 6.57
CA ALA A 128 132.15 -20.02 6.05
C ALA A 128 132.63 -18.70 5.48
N VAL A 129 133.66 -18.11 6.08
CA VAL A 129 134.15 -16.76 5.77
C VAL A 129 135.56 -16.83 5.17
N THR A 130 135.80 -16.15 4.05
CA THR A 130 137.13 -16.07 3.42
C THR A 130 137.37 -14.70 2.80
N ASN A 131 138.64 -14.30 2.77
CA ASN A 131 139.12 -13.13 2.02
C ASN A 131 139.92 -13.52 0.76
N GLY A 132 139.80 -14.78 0.31
CA GLY A 132 140.50 -15.33 -0.85
C GLY A 132 142.01 -15.53 -0.68
N THR A 133 142.63 -14.88 0.30
CA THR A 133 144.09 -14.93 0.58
C THR A 133 144.42 -15.80 1.79
N CYS A 134 143.45 -16.08 2.66
CA CYS A 134 143.57 -16.93 3.84
C CYS A 134 142.65 -18.15 3.72
N PRO A 135 142.99 -19.28 4.40
CA PRO A 135 142.07 -20.40 4.53
C PRO A 135 140.71 -19.94 5.07
N PRO A 136 139.58 -20.50 4.59
CA PRO A 136 138.26 -20.19 5.12
C PRO A 136 138.17 -20.49 6.62
N ILE A 137 137.40 -19.68 7.34
CA ILE A 137 137.03 -19.91 8.73
C ILE A 137 135.54 -20.15 8.80
N ASP A 138 135.16 -21.25 9.44
CA ASP A 138 133.77 -21.57 9.72
C ASP A 138 133.38 -21.02 11.09
N VAL A 139 132.40 -20.12 11.09
CA VAL A 139 131.75 -19.64 12.30
C VAL A 139 130.43 -20.38 12.44
N THR A 140 130.38 -21.32 13.36
CA THR A 140 129.14 -22.04 13.68
C THR A 140 128.33 -21.26 14.69
N LEU A 141 127.02 -21.21 14.48
CA LEU A 141 126.06 -20.52 15.32
C LEU A 141 124.73 -21.27 15.32
N ASN A 142 123.86 -20.98 16.27
CA ASN A 142 122.52 -21.56 16.30
C ASN A 142 121.51 -20.43 16.52
N VAL A 143 120.57 -20.31 15.60
CA VAL A 143 119.43 -19.39 15.73
C VAL A 143 118.34 -20.12 16.50
N GLY A 144 118.01 -19.62 17.67
CA GLY A 144 116.91 -20.05 18.52
C GLY A 144 115.56 -19.53 18.03
N GLY A 145 114.55 -19.59 18.90
CA GLY A 145 113.20 -19.11 18.63
C GLY A 145 112.09 -20.05 19.13
N PRO A 146 110.82 -19.62 19.07
CA PRO A 146 109.69 -20.49 19.40
C PRO A 146 109.59 -21.65 18.40
N SER A 147 109.46 -22.89 18.87
CA SER A 147 109.38 -24.10 18.00
C SER A 147 107.96 -24.42 17.51
N ALA A 148 106.94 -23.71 18.01
CA ALA A 148 105.54 -23.81 17.62
C ALA A 148 104.84 -22.47 17.90
N PRO A 149 103.76 -22.12 17.16
CA PRO A 149 102.93 -20.98 17.52
C PRO A 149 102.20 -21.27 18.85
N PRO A 150 101.76 -20.24 19.59
CA PRO A 150 100.91 -20.43 20.76
C PRO A 150 99.59 -21.12 20.35
N PRO A 151 98.89 -21.80 21.29
CA PRO A 151 97.60 -22.44 21.00
C PRO A 151 96.65 -21.46 20.30
N PRO A 152 95.88 -21.91 19.30
CA PRO A 152 94.86 -21.06 18.69
C PRO A 152 93.82 -20.64 19.74
N PRO A 153 93.21 -19.44 19.58
CA PRO A 153 92.11 -19.03 20.43
C PRO A 153 90.90 -19.98 20.25
N SER A 154 90.01 -20.01 21.24
CA SER A 154 88.72 -20.68 21.08
C SER A 154 87.89 -19.95 20.02
N LEU A 155 87.47 -20.65 18.98
CA LEU A 155 86.69 -20.08 17.88
C LEU A 155 85.20 -20.32 18.05
N ALA A 156 84.39 -19.33 17.71
CA ALA A 156 82.99 -19.58 17.37
C ALA A 156 82.93 -20.40 16.07
N CYS A 157 81.83 -21.12 15.85
CA CYS A 157 81.77 -22.07 14.75
C CYS A 157 81.76 -21.39 13.35
N TYR A 158 81.46 -20.09 13.29
CA TYR A 158 81.53 -19.24 12.09
C TYR A 158 82.88 -18.50 11.93
N GLU A 159 83.85 -18.76 12.80
CA GLU A 159 85.18 -18.14 12.77
C GLU A 159 86.25 -19.11 12.27
N THR A 160 87.30 -18.55 11.68
CA THR A 160 88.52 -19.24 11.28
C THR A 160 89.72 -18.44 11.79
N ALA A 161 90.80 -19.12 12.19
CA ALA A 161 92.01 -18.47 12.67
C ALA A 161 93.22 -18.87 11.81
N SER A 162 94.04 -17.88 11.43
CA SER A 162 95.32 -18.08 10.76
C SER A 162 96.44 -17.39 11.53
N PHE A 163 97.53 -18.11 11.82
CA PHE A 163 98.67 -17.53 12.54
C PHE A 163 99.51 -16.67 11.60
N ASN A 164 99.74 -15.42 11.98
CA ASN A 164 100.53 -14.48 11.23
C ASN A 164 101.96 -14.43 11.79
N SER A 165 102.92 -14.96 11.04
CA SER A 165 104.34 -15.03 11.44
C SER A 165 105.06 -13.67 11.42
N THR A 166 104.41 -12.62 10.93
CA THR A 166 104.97 -11.25 10.93
C THR A 166 104.55 -10.48 12.19
N THR A 167 103.30 -10.64 12.62
CA THR A 167 102.75 -9.96 13.81
C THR A 167 102.77 -10.82 15.07
N CYS A 168 103.05 -12.12 14.95
CA CYS A 168 103.03 -13.11 16.03
C CYS A 168 101.68 -13.26 16.72
N GLN A 169 100.60 -13.06 15.96
CA GLN A 169 99.23 -13.12 16.46
C GLN A 169 98.38 -14.02 15.57
N TRP A 170 97.29 -14.51 16.15
CA TRP A 170 96.23 -15.18 15.40
C TRP A 170 95.31 -14.12 14.79
N ASP A 171 95.24 -14.08 13.46
CA ASP A 171 94.22 -13.32 12.74
C ASP A 171 92.94 -14.17 12.72
N VAL A 172 91.93 -13.74 13.48
CA VAL A 172 90.61 -14.38 13.50
C VAL A 172 89.71 -13.66 12.51
N THR A 173 89.12 -14.41 11.58
CA THR A 173 88.19 -13.88 10.58
C THR A 173 86.90 -14.70 10.56
N GLY A 174 85.80 -14.05 10.22
CA GLY A 174 84.46 -14.64 10.25
C GLY A 174 83.49 -13.67 10.89
N THR A 175 82.25 -13.68 10.40
CA THR A 175 81.17 -12.87 10.97
C THR A 175 79.97 -13.78 11.18
N MET A 176 79.26 -13.58 12.29
CA MET A 176 78.04 -14.31 12.54
C MET A 176 77.04 -14.04 11.41
N PRO A 177 76.42 -15.09 10.82
CA PRO A 177 75.38 -14.90 9.82
C PRO A 177 74.26 -14.02 10.38
N ALA A 178 73.80 -13.06 9.58
CA ALA A 178 72.71 -12.18 9.97
C ALA A 178 71.48 -13.02 10.38
N MET A 179 70.83 -12.61 11.47
CA MET A 179 69.59 -13.25 11.91
C MET A 179 68.54 -13.13 10.79
N PRO A 180 67.81 -14.21 10.46
CA PRO A 180 66.76 -14.15 9.46
C PRO A 180 65.62 -13.23 9.93
N THR A 181 64.96 -12.57 8.99
CA THR A 181 63.71 -11.86 9.26
C THR A 181 62.62 -12.89 9.56
N LEU A 182 61.96 -12.78 10.72
CA LEU A 182 60.95 -13.74 11.16
C LEU A 182 59.54 -13.25 10.88
N ALA A 183 58.67 -14.16 10.45
CA ALA A 183 57.23 -13.96 10.62
C ALA A 183 56.89 -14.00 12.12
N CYS A 184 55.76 -13.40 12.49
CA CYS A 184 55.44 -13.22 13.90
C CYS A 184 55.11 -14.55 14.64
N TYR A 185 54.82 -15.63 13.89
CA TYR A 185 54.63 -17.00 14.39
C TYR A 185 55.91 -17.86 14.31
N GLU A 186 57.04 -17.28 13.94
CA GLU A 186 58.34 -17.97 13.84
C GLU A 186 59.26 -17.58 14.99
N THR A 187 60.16 -18.50 15.32
CA THR A 187 61.26 -18.30 16.26
C THR A 187 62.55 -18.81 15.63
N ALA A 188 63.67 -18.14 15.87
CA ALA A 188 64.98 -18.59 15.40
C ALA A 188 65.94 -18.83 16.56
N SER A 189 66.65 -19.95 16.51
CA SER A 189 67.73 -20.29 17.42
C SER A 189 69.01 -20.55 16.64
N PHE A 190 70.13 -19.97 17.08
CA PHE A 190 71.42 -20.20 16.42
C PHE A 190 72.00 -21.55 16.84
N ASN A 191 72.29 -22.39 15.85
CA ASN A 191 72.85 -23.70 16.07
C ASN A 191 74.38 -23.63 15.96
N ASN A 192 75.05 -23.78 17.10
CA ASN A 192 76.51 -23.68 17.20
C ASN A 192 77.25 -24.90 16.61
N SER A 193 76.53 -25.94 16.17
CA SER A 193 77.12 -27.10 15.49
C SER A 193 77.07 -26.98 13.97
N THR A 194 76.01 -26.40 13.41
CA THR A 194 75.85 -26.21 11.95
C THR A 194 76.18 -24.79 11.48
N CYS A 195 76.37 -23.85 12.42
CA CYS A 195 76.64 -22.44 12.15
C CYS A 195 75.55 -21.75 11.34
N SER A 196 74.31 -22.16 11.57
CA SER A 196 73.12 -21.66 10.90
C SER A 196 72.03 -21.32 11.91
N TRP A 197 71.10 -20.47 11.49
CA TRP A 197 69.87 -20.24 12.23
C TRP A 197 68.87 -21.34 11.91
N ASP A 198 68.41 -22.05 12.93
CA ASP A 198 67.27 -22.97 12.82
C ASP A 198 65.99 -22.17 13.08
N VAL A 199 65.13 -22.05 12.06
CA VAL A 199 63.84 -21.37 12.15
C VAL A 199 62.74 -22.40 12.38
N THR A 200 61.96 -22.21 13.43
CA THR A 200 60.82 -23.08 13.76
C THR A 200 59.56 -22.24 13.98
N GLY A 201 58.40 -22.85 13.75
CA GLY A 201 57.12 -22.16 13.77
C GLY A 201 56.39 -22.32 12.45
N SER A 202 55.06 -22.29 12.50
CA SER A 202 54.19 -22.41 11.33
C SER A 202 52.97 -21.54 11.56
N MET A 203 52.47 -20.92 10.48
CA MET A 203 51.25 -20.12 10.55
C MET A 203 50.11 -20.97 11.14
N PRO A 204 49.40 -20.47 12.17
CA PRO A 204 48.22 -21.16 12.69
C PRO A 204 47.20 -21.37 11.57
N ALA A 205 46.57 -22.55 11.52
CA ALA A 205 45.54 -22.85 10.54
C ALA A 205 44.42 -21.79 10.60
N ALA A 206 43.95 -21.37 9.42
CA ALA A 206 42.83 -20.45 9.32
C ALA A 206 41.60 -21.07 10.01
N PRO A 207 40.80 -20.28 10.76
CA PRO A 207 39.57 -20.74 11.36
C PRO A 207 38.63 -21.33 10.31
N THR A 208 38.06 -22.49 10.61
CA THR A 208 37.05 -23.16 9.76
C THR A 208 35.67 -23.01 10.40
N GLY A 209 34.61 -23.15 9.58
CA GLY A 209 33.24 -23.02 10.08
C GLY A 209 32.77 -21.59 10.34
N LEU A 210 33.39 -20.60 9.68
CA LEU A 210 32.93 -19.22 9.68
C LEU A 210 31.47 -19.16 9.19
N ALA A 211 30.65 -18.34 9.86
CA ALA A 211 29.36 -17.97 9.31
C ALA A 211 29.58 -17.23 7.99
N CYS A 212 28.61 -17.28 7.09
CA CYS A 212 28.81 -16.75 5.75
C CYS A 212 28.97 -15.20 5.72
N TYR A 213 28.55 -14.51 6.80
CA TYR A 213 28.76 -13.07 7.01
C TYR A 213 30.06 -12.75 7.77
N GLU A 214 30.86 -13.76 8.13
CA GLU A 214 32.13 -13.59 8.83
C GLU A 214 33.31 -13.66 7.86
N THR A 215 34.38 -12.96 8.18
CA THR A 215 35.64 -12.98 7.43
C THR A 215 36.79 -13.04 8.43
N ALA A 216 37.71 -13.98 8.19
CA ALA A 216 38.94 -14.11 8.96
C ALA A 216 40.10 -13.39 8.25
N SER A 217 40.82 -12.54 8.98
CA SER A 217 42.05 -11.89 8.52
C SER A 217 43.19 -12.19 9.49
N PHE A 218 44.36 -12.57 8.98
CA PHE A 218 45.50 -12.85 9.84
C PHE A 218 46.24 -11.56 10.18
N ASN A 219 46.45 -11.32 11.47
CA ASN A 219 47.13 -10.15 11.96
C ASN A 219 48.62 -10.44 12.16
N ASN A 220 49.46 -9.90 11.28
CA ASN A 220 50.91 -10.09 11.31
C ASN A 220 51.61 -9.45 12.53
N THR A 221 50.90 -8.67 13.34
CA THR A 221 51.45 -8.05 14.55
C THR A 221 51.13 -8.87 15.80
N THR A 222 49.90 -9.36 15.92
CA THR A 222 49.43 -10.14 17.10
C THR A 222 49.50 -11.65 16.91
N CYS A 223 49.73 -12.12 15.68
CA CYS A 223 49.84 -13.53 15.30
C CYS A 223 48.58 -14.35 15.53
N VAL A 224 47.43 -13.68 15.49
CA VAL A 224 46.11 -14.31 15.62
C VAL A 224 45.25 -13.98 14.41
N TRP A 225 44.23 -14.80 14.21
CA TRP A 225 43.18 -14.53 13.23
C TRP A 225 42.12 -13.63 13.85
N ASP A 226 41.92 -12.45 13.28
CA ASP A 226 40.84 -11.54 13.63
C ASP A 226 39.59 -11.93 12.82
N ILE A 227 38.50 -12.28 13.52
CA ILE A 227 37.20 -12.54 12.90
C ILE A 227 36.37 -11.26 12.93
N THR A 228 35.93 -10.83 11.76
CA THR A 228 35.09 -9.65 11.59
C THR A 228 33.82 -10.01 10.83
N GLY A 229 32.80 -9.16 10.92
CA GLY A 229 31.49 -9.42 10.34
C GLY A 229 30.43 -9.68 11.40
N SER A 230 29.19 -9.35 11.08
CA SER A 230 28.05 -9.49 11.97
C SER A 230 26.84 -9.92 11.16
N MET A 231 25.98 -10.75 11.75
CA MET A 231 24.74 -11.15 11.11
C MET A 231 23.93 -9.91 10.71
N PRO A 232 23.47 -9.80 9.44
CA PRO A 232 22.61 -8.71 9.03
C PRO A 232 21.35 -8.67 9.89
N ALA A 233 20.95 -7.46 10.29
CA ALA A 233 19.73 -7.27 11.07
C ALA A 233 18.53 -7.89 10.35
N MET A 234 17.65 -8.55 11.11
CA MET A 234 16.42 -9.10 10.57
C MET A 234 15.57 -7.98 9.97
N PRO A 235 15.02 -8.15 8.75
CA PRO A 235 14.15 -7.14 8.14
C PRO A 235 12.87 -6.95 8.97
N ASN A 236 12.31 -5.75 8.92
CA ASN A 236 10.99 -5.50 9.48
C ASN A 236 9.94 -6.18 8.60
N LEU A 237 9.09 -7.02 9.18
CA LEU A 237 8.12 -7.83 8.44
C LEU A 237 6.73 -7.23 8.53
N ALA A 238 6.02 -7.21 7.40
CA ALA A 238 4.58 -7.14 7.45
C ALA A 238 4.04 -8.41 8.13
N CYS A 239 2.86 -8.32 8.73
CA CYS A 239 2.36 -9.43 9.54
C CYS A 239 2.03 -10.70 8.71
N TYR A 240 1.84 -10.54 7.39
CA TYR A 240 1.66 -11.64 6.41
C TYR A 240 2.98 -12.14 5.81
N GLU A 241 4.13 -11.64 6.27
CA GLU A 241 5.46 -12.03 5.81
C GLU A 241 6.18 -12.88 6.86
N THR A 242 7.08 -13.72 6.37
CA THR A 242 8.01 -14.51 7.17
C THR A 242 9.41 -14.36 6.58
N ALA A 243 10.44 -14.35 7.43
CA ALA A 243 11.82 -14.30 6.97
C ALA A 243 12.62 -15.50 7.48
N SER A 244 13.41 -16.09 6.59
CA SER A 244 14.37 -17.13 6.91
C SER A 244 15.77 -16.71 6.48
N PHE A 245 16.75 -16.82 7.36
CA PHE A 245 18.13 -16.48 7.02
C PHE A 245 18.77 -17.59 6.17
N ASN A 246 19.28 -17.21 5.00
CA ASN A 246 19.95 -18.11 4.09
C ASN A 246 21.46 -18.11 4.37
N SER A 247 21.96 -19.19 4.95
CA SER A 247 23.38 -19.34 5.29
C SER A 247 24.31 -19.49 4.08
N THR A 248 23.77 -19.59 2.86
CA THR A 248 24.57 -19.67 1.64
C THR A 248 24.76 -18.29 1.01
N THR A 249 23.70 -17.49 0.94
CA THR A 249 23.72 -16.15 0.32
C THR A 249 23.97 -15.03 1.32
N CYS A 250 23.90 -15.32 2.63
CA CYS A 250 24.00 -14.35 3.72
C CYS A 250 22.94 -13.27 3.72
N GLN A 251 21.75 -13.63 3.23
CA GLN A 251 20.62 -12.73 3.12
C GLN A 251 19.39 -13.33 3.78
N TRP A 252 18.46 -12.45 4.16
CA TRP A 252 17.14 -12.86 4.62
C TRP A 252 16.25 -13.08 3.41
N ASP A 253 15.77 -14.31 3.23
CA ASP A 253 14.73 -14.62 2.26
C ASP A 253 13.37 -14.30 2.91
N VAL A 254 12.69 -13.27 2.39
CA VAL A 254 11.35 -12.87 2.85
C VAL A 254 10.31 -13.47 1.93
N THR A 255 9.36 -14.19 2.51
CA THR A 255 8.24 -14.82 1.79
C THR A 255 6.92 -14.46 2.43
N GLY A 256 5.83 -14.61 1.68
CA GLY A 256 4.50 -14.16 2.10
C GLY A 256 4.02 -13.00 1.23
N SER A 257 2.72 -12.90 1.05
CA SER A 257 2.08 -11.84 0.27
C SER A 257 0.81 -11.40 0.97
N MET A 258 0.44 -10.14 0.77
CA MET A 258 -0.80 -9.61 1.33
C MET A 258 -1.98 -10.45 0.81
N PRO A 259 -2.85 -10.96 1.69
CA PRO A 259 -4.04 -11.69 1.25
C PRO A 259 -4.89 -10.84 0.32
N ALA A 260 -5.44 -11.46 -0.73
CA ALA A 260 -6.33 -10.78 -1.66
C ALA A 260 -7.52 -10.15 -0.89
N MET A 261 -7.86 -8.91 -1.25
CA MET A 261 -9.01 -8.24 -0.68
C MET A 261 -10.29 -9.04 -1.01
N PRO A 262 -11.19 -9.26 -0.04
CA PRO A 262 -12.43 -9.98 -0.28
C PRO A 262 -13.32 -9.20 -1.25
N THR A 263 -14.13 -9.92 -2.03
CA THR A 263 -15.19 -9.32 -2.83
C THR A 263 -16.26 -8.77 -1.89
N LEU A 264 -16.55 -7.47 -2.00
CA LEU A 264 -17.52 -6.80 -1.14
C LEU A 264 -18.88 -6.68 -1.81
N ALA A 265 -19.95 -6.90 -1.03
CA ALA A 265 -21.24 -6.34 -1.38
C ALA A 265 -21.16 -4.81 -1.31
N CYS A 266 -22.04 -4.12 -2.02
CA CYS A 266 -21.91 -2.67 -2.15
C CYS A 266 -22.18 -1.92 -0.81
N TYR A 267 -22.85 -2.57 0.15
CA TYR A 267 -23.08 -2.06 1.51
C TYR A 267 -21.99 -2.47 2.52
N GLU A 268 -20.93 -3.12 2.06
CA GLU A 268 -19.80 -3.57 2.87
C GLU A 268 -18.55 -2.72 2.62
N THR A 269 -17.70 -2.62 3.63
CA THR A 269 -16.36 -2.03 3.56
C THR A 269 -15.36 -3.00 4.19
N ALA A 270 -14.13 -3.02 3.70
CA ALA A 270 -13.06 -3.83 4.29
C ALA A 270 -11.83 -2.99 4.63
N SER A 271 -11.27 -3.27 5.81
CA SER A 271 -10.01 -2.69 6.28
C SER A 271 -9.04 -3.80 6.64
N PHE A 272 -7.79 -3.70 6.21
CA PHE A 272 -6.77 -4.69 6.54
C PHE A 272 -6.23 -4.44 7.96
N ASN A 273 -6.22 -5.50 8.78
CA ASN A 273 -5.76 -5.45 10.15
C ASN A 273 -4.33 -5.98 10.25
N ASN A 274 -3.37 -5.08 10.50
CA ASN A 274 -1.95 -5.42 10.61
C ASN A 274 -1.60 -6.29 11.83
N ASN A 275 -2.51 -6.48 12.79
CA ASN A 275 -2.26 -7.34 13.95
C ASN A 275 -2.71 -8.79 13.69
N THR A 276 -3.84 -8.98 13.00
CA THR A 276 -4.41 -10.31 12.72
C THR A 276 -4.08 -10.83 11.32
N CYS A 277 -3.57 -9.95 10.44
CA CYS A 277 -3.27 -10.24 9.04
C CYS A 277 -4.46 -10.66 8.21
N GLN A 278 -5.63 -10.12 8.58
CA GLN A 278 -6.90 -10.43 7.96
C GLN A 278 -7.62 -9.15 7.55
N TRP A 279 -8.53 -9.29 6.60
CA TRP A 279 -9.46 -8.24 6.23
C TRP A 279 -10.65 -8.27 7.18
N ASP A 280 -10.84 -7.18 7.92
CA ASP A 280 -12.05 -6.97 8.72
C ASP A 280 -13.12 -6.36 7.81
N VAL A 281 -14.20 -7.11 7.56
CA VAL A 281 -15.34 -6.68 6.75
C VAL A 281 -16.44 -6.16 7.66
N THR A 282 -16.92 -4.95 7.41
CA THR A 282 -18.01 -4.32 8.15
C THR A 282 -19.08 -3.80 7.19
N GLY A 283 -20.27 -3.52 7.71
CA GLY A 283 -21.43 -3.14 6.92
C GLY A 283 -22.49 -4.24 6.91
N SER A 284 -23.74 -3.84 6.73
CA SER A 284 -24.88 -4.75 6.73
C SER A 284 -25.90 -4.29 5.71
N MET A 285 -26.59 -5.24 5.07
CA MET A 285 -27.64 -4.93 4.12
C MET A 285 -28.69 -4.01 4.78
N PRO A 286 -29.04 -2.86 4.16
CA PRO A 286 -30.09 -1.99 4.69
C PRO A 286 -31.41 -2.73 4.85
N ALA A 287 -32.11 -2.46 5.95
CA ALA A 287 -33.42 -3.05 6.20
C ALA A 287 -34.38 -2.74 5.04
N MET A 288 -35.14 -3.76 4.64
CA MET A 288 -36.16 -3.61 3.60
C MET A 288 -37.21 -2.58 4.06
N PRO A 289 -37.61 -1.62 3.20
CA PRO A 289 -38.62 -0.63 3.55
C PRO A 289 -39.98 -1.31 3.79
N THR A 290 -40.80 -0.71 4.66
CA THR A 290 -42.21 -1.11 4.79
C THR A 290 -42.97 -0.69 3.52
N LEU A 291 -43.65 -1.63 2.88
CA LEU A 291 -44.35 -1.38 1.63
C LEU A 291 -45.85 -1.22 1.86
N ALA A 292 -46.45 -0.24 1.17
CA ALA A 292 -47.88 -0.28 0.93
C ALA A 292 -48.20 -1.47 0.03
N CYS A 293 -49.42 -2.00 0.10
CA CYS A 293 -49.75 -3.25 -0.56
C CYS A 293 -49.68 -3.16 -2.11
N TYR A 294 -49.78 -1.94 -2.67
CA TYR A 294 -49.62 -1.65 -4.10
C TYR A 294 -48.16 -1.35 -4.52
N GLN A 295 -47.19 -1.54 -3.61
CA GLN A 295 -45.77 -1.29 -3.85
C GLN A 295 -44.96 -2.58 -3.87
N THR A 296 -43.85 -2.56 -4.60
CA THR A 296 -42.82 -3.58 -4.60
C THR A 296 -41.45 -2.93 -4.38
N ALA A 297 -40.51 -3.67 -3.77
CA ALA A 297 -39.13 -3.21 -3.60
C ALA A 297 -38.14 -4.23 -4.17
N SER A 298 -37.13 -3.72 -4.85
CA SER A 298 -35.98 -4.50 -5.35
C SER A 298 -34.69 -3.87 -4.85
N PHE A 299 -33.75 -4.69 -4.38
CA PHE A 299 -32.46 -4.18 -3.93
C PHE A 299 -31.54 -3.92 -5.11
N ASN A 300 -31.00 -2.71 -5.19
CA ASN A 300 -30.07 -2.30 -6.23
C ASN A 300 -28.63 -2.50 -5.74
N SER A 301 -27.95 -3.50 -6.28
CA SER A 301 -26.57 -3.82 -5.90
C SER A 301 -25.52 -2.79 -6.34
N THR A 302 -25.91 -1.77 -7.11
CA THR A 302 -25.02 -0.70 -7.56
C THR A 302 -25.12 0.53 -6.66
N THR A 303 -26.34 0.90 -6.26
CA THR A 303 -26.58 2.08 -5.40
C THR A 303 -26.69 1.73 -3.91
N CYS A 304 -26.81 0.44 -3.58
CA CYS A 304 -26.99 -0.08 -2.22
C CYS A 304 -28.27 0.39 -1.54
N GLN A 305 -29.31 0.62 -2.34
CA GLN A 305 -30.59 1.11 -1.89
C GLN A 305 -31.72 0.22 -2.41
N TRP A 306 -32.85 0.29 -1.72
CA TRP A 306 -34.08 -0.35 -2.16
C TRP A 306 -34.80 0.58 -3.12
N ASP A 307 -34.99 0.14 -4.36
CA ASP A 307 -35.81 0.83 -5.35
C ASP A 307 -37.27 0.40 -5.13
N VAL A 308 -38.11 1.35 -4.70
CA VAL A 308 -39.54 1.11 -4.45
C VAL A 308 -40.35 1.59 -5.66
N THR A 309 -41.18 0.72 -6.20
CA THR A 309 -42.07 1.02 -7.33
C THR A 309 -43.52 0.66 -6.99
N GLY A 310 -44.47 1.17 -7.79
CA GLY A 310 -45.90 0.96 -7.59
C GLY A 310 -46.62 2.23 -7.15
N THR A 311 -47.79 2.47 -7.73
CA THR A 311 -48.64 3.63 -7.46
C THR A 311 -50.00 3.15 -6.98
N GLN A 312 -50.60 3.88 -6.05
CA GLN A 312 -51.95 3.55 -5.60
C GLN A 312 -52.91 3.67 -6.80
N PRO A 313 -53.80 2.68 -7.02
CA PRO A 313 -54.83 2.79 -8.05
C PRO A 313 -55.70 4.04 -7.82
N ALA A 314 -56.02 4.73 -8.91
CA ALA A 314 -56.90 5.88 -8.87
C ALA A 314 -58.26 5.49 -8.26
N MET A 315 -58.81 6.39 -7.43
CA MET A 315 -60.15 6.21 -6.88
C MET A 315 -61.17 6.15 -8.02
N PRO A 316 -62.12 5.19 -8.01
CA PRO A 316 -63.13 5.09 -9.06
C PRO A 316 -64.07 6.31 -9.04
N THR A 317 -64.60 6.67 -10.20
CA THR A 317 -65.70 7.64 -10.28
C THR A 317 -66.94 7.03 -9.64
N LEU A 318 -67.51 7.72 -8.65
CA LEU A 318 -68.68 7.24 -7.92
C LEU A 318 -69.97 7.86 -8.45
N ALA A 319 -71.01 7.05 -8.57
CA ALA A 319 -72.36 7.60 -8.59
C ALA A 319 -72.67 8.24 -7.23
N CYS A 320 -73.61 9.18 -7.20
CA CYS A 320 -73.86 9.96 -5.99
C CYS A 320 -74.42 9.12 -4.82
N TYR A 321 -74.96 7.93 -5.10
CA TYR A 321 -75.44 6.94 -4.11
C TYR A 321 -74.38 5.88 -3.73
N GLU A 322 -73.14 6.02 -4.21
CA GLU A 322 -72.04 5.09 -3.95
C GLU A 322 -70.97 5.73 -3.06
N THR A 323 -70.23 4.88 -2.35
CA THR A 323 -69.06 5.23 -1.54
C THR A 323 -67.93 4.24 -1.83
N ALA A 324 -66.68 4.70 -1.83
CA ALA A 324 -65.50 3.83 -1.99
C ALA A 324 -64.58 3.91 -0.77
N SER A 325 -64.06 2.76 -0.35
CA SER A 325 -63.01 2.64 0.66
C SER A 325 -61.84 1.83 0.10
N PHE A 326 -60.61 2.27 0.36
CA PHE A 326 -59.42 1.55 -0.10
C PHE A 326 -59.10 0.39 0.86
N ASN A 327 -58.92 -0.80 0.31
CA ASN A 327 -58.61 -2.00 1.05
C ASN A 327 -57.11 -2.29 1.00
N ASN A 328 -56.42 -2.10 2.13
CA ASN A 328 -54.98 -2.32 2.24
C ASN A 328 -54.55 -3.79 2.13
N ASN A 329 -55.48 -4.75 2.16
CA ASN A 329 -55.16 -6.16 1.99
C ASN A 329 -55.22 -6.60 0.53
N THR A 330 -56.21 -6.10 -0.23
CA THR A 330 -56.44 -6.47 -1.63
C THR A 330 -55.88 -5.44 -2.63
N CYS A 331 -55.48 -4.26 -2.14
CA CYS A 331 -54.96 -3.16 -2.94
C CYS A 331 -55.94 -2.61 -3.97
N SER A 332 -57.23 -2.68 -3.65
CA SER A 332 -58.31 -2.23 -4.51
C SER A 332 -59.27 -1.33 -3.74
N TRP A 333 -60.04 -0.55 -4.49
CA TRP A 333 -61.19 0.17 -3.95
C TRP A 333 -62.38 -0.77 -3.87
N ASP A 334 -62.97 -0.88 -2.68
CA ASP A 334 -64.25 -1.54 -2.47
C ASP A 334 -65.36 -0.48 -2.58
N VAL A 335 -66.26 -0.64 -3.56
CA VAL A 335 -67.37 0.28 -3.81
C VAL A 335 -68.65 -0.32 -3.24
N THR A 336 -69.38 0.47 -2.44
CA THR A 336 -70.65 0.07 -1.83
C THR A 336 -71.71 1.16 -2.02
N GLY A 337 -72.98 0.79 -1.93
CA GLY A 337 -74.12 1.66 -2.21
C GLY A 337 -74.95 1.12 -3.38
N SER A 338 -76.22 1.48 -3.40
CA SER A 338 -77.14 1.08 -4.46
C SER A 338 -78.12 2.20 -4.77
N MET A 339 -78.55 2.26 -6.03
CA MET A 339 -79.53 3.26 -6.46
C MET A 339 -80.82 3.07 -5.65
N PRO A 340 -81.36 4.15 -5.03
CA PRO A 340 -82.63 4.07 -4.32
C PRO A 340 -83.75 3.54 -5.23
N ALA A 341 -84.61 2.68 -4.68
CA ALA A 341 -85.74 2.15 -5.42
C ALA A 341 -86.63 3.29 -5.93
N MET A 342 -87.10 3.16 -7.18
CA MET A 342 -88.02 4.13 -7.78
C MET A 342 -89.32 4.18 -6.97
N PRO A 343 -89.86 5.36 -6.65
CA PRO A 343 -91.10 5.48 -5.89
C PRO A 343 -92.28 4.93 -6.70
N THR A 344 -93.29 4.39 -6.01
CA THR A 344 -94.57 4.04 -6.64
C THR A 344 -95.30 5.31 -7.06
N LEU A 345 -95.68 5.39 -8.34
CA LEU A 345 -96.32 6.56 -8.92
C LEU A 345 -97.83 6.37 -9.03
N ALA A 346 -98.59 7.41 -8.68
CA ALA A 346 -99.95 7.52 -9.17
C ALA A 346 -99.93 7.73 -10.69
N CYS A 347 -101.00 7.36 -11.38
CA CYS A 347 -100.99 7.34 -12.84
C CYS A 347 -100.83 8.75 -13.48
N TYR A 348 -101.11 9.83 -12.73
CA TYR A 348 -100.91 11.22 -13.12
C TYR A 348 -99.53 11.79 -12.70
N GLN A 349 -98.61 10.94 -12.22
CA GLN A 349 -97.27 11.34 -11.77
C GLN A 349 -96.17 10.75 -12.66
N THR A 350 -95.03 11.45 -12.69
CA THR A 350 -93.78 11.00 -13.31
C THR A 350 -92.62 11.18 -12.32
N ALA A 351 -91.59 10.34 -12.40
CA ALA A 351 -90.37 10.48 -11.59
C ALA A 351 -89.12 10.52 -12.46
N SER A 352 -88.17 11.39 -12.10
CA SER A 352 -86.83 11.49 -12.69
C SER A 352 -85.77 11.41 -11.60
N PHE A 353 -84.68 10.67 -11.83
CA PHE A 353 -83.61 10.55 -10.85
C PHE A 353 -82.64 11.72 -10.96
N ASN A 354 -82.38 12.39 -9.84
CA ASN A 354 -81.45 13.49 -9.75
C ASN A 354 -80.07 13.00 -9.32
N SER A 355 -79.11 12.99 -10.25
CA SER A 355 -77.74 12.53 -9.99
C SER A 355 -76.92 13.44 -9.08
N THR A 356 -77.44 14.62 -8.71
CA THR A 356 -76.77 15.53 -7.77
C THR A 356 -77.26 15.33 -6.34
N THR A 357 -78.57 15.15 -6.14
CA THR A 357 -79.16 14.97 -4.80
C THR A 357 -79.35 13.51 -4.40
N CYS A 358 -79.20 12.58 -5.36
CA CYS A 358 -79.42 11.14 -5.19
C CYS A 358 -80.85 10.76 -4.80
N GLN A 359 -81.80 11.54 -5.28
CA GLN A 359 -83.22 11.36 -4.97
C GLN A 359 -84.06 11.34 -6.25
N TRP A 360 -85.23 10.73 -6.14
CA TRP A 360 -86.24 10.75 -7.19
C TRP A 360 -87.10 12.01 -7.04
N ASP A 361 -87.08 12.87 -8.05
CA ASP A 361 -87.95 14.03 -8.14
C ASP A 361 -89.28 13.59 -8.77
N VAL A 362 -90.37 13.63 -7.99
CA VAL A 362 -91.72 13.25 -8.43
C VAL A 362 -92.53 14.49 -8.79
N THR A 363 -93.10 14.52 -10.00
CA THR A 363 -93.95 15.62 -10.48
C THR A 363 -95.29 15.09 -11.00
N GLY A 364 -96.28 15.97 -11.13
CA GLY A 364 -97.64 15.62 -11.56
C GLY A 364 -98.69 15.95 -10.52
N THR A 365 -99.88 16.35 -10.98
CA THR A 365 -101.01 16.72 -10.12
C THR A 365 -102.26 16.01 -10.60
N GLN A 366 -103.10 15.55 -9.68
CA GLN A 366 -104.35 14.91 -10.05
C GLN A 366 -105.27 15.96 -10.72
N PRO A 367 -105.90 15.63 -11.85
CA PRO A 367 -106.89 16.51 -12.47
C PRO A 367 -108.02 16.84 -11.48
N ALA A 368 -108.46 18.10 -11.47
CA ALA A 368 -109.58 18.52 -10.63
C ALA A 368 -110.86 17.72 -10.96
N MET A 369 -111.65 17.41 -9.94
CA MET A 369 -112.93 16.74 -10.12
C MET A 369 -113.87 17.63 -10.94
N PRO A 370 -114.59 17.11 -11.94
CA PRO A 370 -115.55 17.88 -12.71
C PRO A 370 -116.72 18.35 -11.83
N THR A 371 -117.32 19.49 -12.18
CA THR A 371 -118.58 19.95 -11.58
C THR A 371 -119.71 19.03 -12.02
N LEU A 372 -120.50 18.51 -11.07
CA LEU A 372 -121.58 17.55 -11.32
C LEU A 372 -122.94 18.21 -11.25
N ALA A 373 -123.85 17.81 -12.14
CA ALA A 373 -125.28 18.01 -11.91
C ALA A 373 -125.75 17.13 -10.74
N CYS A 374 -126.89 17.49 -10.13
CA CYS A 374 -127.34 16.80 -8.92
C CYS A 374 -127.70 15.31 -9.14
N TYR A 375 -127.97 14.92 -10.40
CA TYR A 375 -128.23 13.54 -10.83
C TYR A 375 -126.99 12.80 -11.37
N GLU A 376 -125.79 13.39 -11.26
CA GLU A 376 -124.53 12.82 -11.74
C GLU A 376 -123.60 12.43 -10.57
N THR A 377 -122.72 11.47 -10.83
CA THR A 377 -121.64 11.03 -9.93
C THR A 377 -120.33 10.90 -10.72
N ALA A 378 -119.20 11.22 -10.11
CA ALA A 378 -117.87 11.07 -10.70
C ALA A 378 -117.01 10.08 -9.91
N SER A 379 -116.27 9.21 -10.61
CA SER A 379 -115.25 8.33 -10.03
C SER A 379 -113.93 8.50 -10.76
N PHE A 380 -112.82 8.59 -10.04
CA PHE A 380 -111.49 8.72 -10.66
C PHE A 380 -110.98 7.34 -11.11
N ASN A 381 -110.53 7.26 -12.35
CA ASN A 381 -110.01 6.05 -12.95
C ASN A 381 -108.48 6.04 -12.90
N ASN A 382 -107.91 5.18 -12.05
CA ASN A 382 -106.46 5.07 -11.87
C ASN A 382 -105.72 4.48 -13.08
N ASN A 383 -106.40 3.93 -14.08
CA ASN A 383 -105.76 3.42 -15.28
C ASN A 383 -105.67 4.48 -16.39
N THR A 384 -106.70 5.30 -16.55
CA THR A 384 -106.77 6.34 -17.59
C THR A 384 -106.41 7.73 -17.08
N CYS A 385 -106.30 7.91 -15.76
CA CYS A 385 -106.02 9.18 -15.09
C CYS A 385 -107.06 10.26 -15.36
N SER A 386 -108.31 9.86 -15.50
CA SER A 386 -109.44 10.75 -15.76
C SER A 386 -110.60 10.47 -14.82
N TRP A 387 -111.47 11.45 -14.67
CA TRP A 387 -112.76 11.29 -14.01
C TRP A 387 -113.78 10.69 -15.00
N ASP A 388 -114.39 9.58 -14.61
CA ASP A 388 -115.52 8.98 -15.30
C ASP A 388 -116.82 9.50 -14.66
N VAL A 389 -117.68 10.19 -15.44
CA VAL A 389 -118.95 10.78 -14.97
C VAL A 389 -120.12 9.93 -15.44
N THR A 390 -121.05 9.60 -14.54
CA THR A 390 -122.25 8.80 -14.82
C THR A 390 -123.50 9.38 -14.18
N GLY A 391 -124.68 9.16 -14.77
CA GLY A 391 -125.97 9.68 -14.30
C GLY A 391 -126.80 10.28 -15.44
N SER A 392 -128.13 10.35 -15.27
CA SER A 392 -129.04 10.98 -16.24
C SER A 392 -130.22 11.64 -15.56
N MET A 393 -130.76 12.70 -16.18
CA MET A 393 -131.87 13.47 -15.65
C MET A 393 -133.15 12.60 -15.58
N PRO A 394 -133.87 12.59 -14.44
CA PRO A 394 -135.14 11.86 -14.31
C PRO A 394 -136.21 12.35 -15.30
N ALA A 395 -136.99 11.41 -15.84
CA ALA A 395 -138.08 11.74 -16.76
C ALA A 395 -139.17 12.63 -16.11
N MET A 396 -139.74 13.55 -16.88
CA MET A 396 -140.80 14.46 -16.43
C MET A 396 -142.12 13.70 -16.16
N PRO A 397 -142.85 14.00 -15.07
CA PRO A 397 -144.12 13.37 -14.77
C PRO A 397 -145.24 13.79 -15.74
N THR A 398 -146.27 12.95 -15.89
CA THR A 398 -147.49 13.29 -16.64
C THR A 398 -148.42 14.16 -15.77
N LEU A 399 -149.04 15.19 -16.35
CA LEU A 399 -149.82 16.22 -15.62
C LEU A 399 -151.31 16.20 -16.01
N ALA A 400 -152.19 16.45 -15.05
CA ALA A 400 -153.60 16.78 -15.32
C ALA A 400 -153.76 18.22 -15.86
N CYS A 401 -154.93 18.54 -16.45
CA CYS A 401 -155.16 19.86 -17.09
C CYS A 401 -155.04 21.06 -16.13
N TYR A 402 -155.12 20.82 -14.83
CA TYR A 402 -155.02 21.81 -13.76
C TYR A 402 -153.68 21.76 -13.01
N GLU A 403 -152.69 20.99 -13.48
CA GLU A 403 -151.38 20.81 -12.83
C GLU A 403 -150.19 21.36 -13.65
N THR A 404 -149.09 21.69 -12.98
CA THR A 404 -147.80 22.10 -13.57
C THR A 404 -146.63 21.44 -12.84
N ALA A 405 -145.53 21.12 -13.54
CA ALA A 405 -144.30 20.54 -12.96
C ALA A 405 -143.06 21.41 -13.20
N SER A 406 -142.16 21.47 -12.21
CA SER A 406 -140.84 22.12 -12.27
C SER A 406 -139.75 21.21 -11.71
N PHE A 407 -138.57 21.13 -12.35
CA PHE A 407 -137.46 20.32 -11.86
C PHE A 407 -136.63 21.07 -10.82
N ASN A 408 -136.44 20.45 -9.67
CA ASN A 408 -135.66 20.99 -8.57
C ASN A 408 -134.21 20.49 -8.67
N SER A 409 -133.29 21.38 -9.03
CA SER A 409 -131.85 21.06 -9.18
C SER A 409 -131.13 20.78 -7.86
N THR A 410 -131.78 20.95 -6.71
CA THR A 410 -131.22 20.63 -5.39
C THR A 410 -131.64 19.24 -4.93
N THR A 411 -132.92 18.88 -5.11
CA THR A 411 -133.45 17.57 -4.69
C THR A 411 -133.43 16.52 -5.81
N CYS A 412 -133.15 16.93 -7.04
CA CYS A 412 -133.19 16.10 -8.25
C CYS A 412 -134.54 15.45 -8.52
N GLN A 413 -135.63 16.16 -8.18
CA GLN A 413 -136.99 15.68 -8.35
C GLN A 413 -137.85 16.71 -9.06
N TRP A 414 -138.95 16.24 -9.65
CA TRP A 414 -139.97 17.08 -10.24
C TRP A 414 -141.02 17.43 -9.18
N ASP A 415 -141.23 18.71 -8.93
CA ASP A 415 -142.27 19.23 -8.04
C ASP A 415 -143.54 19.52 -8.86
N VAL A 416 -144.68 18.93 -8.49
CA VAL A 416 -145.99 19.07 -9.18
C VAL A 416 -146.98 19.86 -8.33
N THR A 417 -147.69 20.83 -8.91
CA THR A 417 -148.68 21.69 -8.20
C THR A 417 -149.96 21.91 -9.03
N GLY A 418 -151.13 22.03 -8.38
CA GLY A 418 -152.46 22.24 -9.02
C GLY A 418 -153.64 21.63 -8.26
N SER A 419 -154.89 22.10 -8.47
CA SER A 419 -156.11 21.49 -7.88
C SER A 419 -157.37 21.70 -8.72
N MET A 420 -158.31 20.75 -8.68
CA MET A 420 -159.57 20.78 -9.45
C MET A 420 -160.56 21.87 -8.97
N PRO A 421 -161.23 22.62 -9.87
CA PRO A 421 -162.23 23.64 -9.50
C PRO A 421 -163.54 23.09 -8.89
N ALA A 422 -164.15 23.83 -7.97
CA ALA A 422 -165.39 23.45 -7.28
C ALA A 422 -166.65 23.42 -8.19
N MET A 423 -167.60 22.52 -7.90
CA MET A 423 -168.84 22.32 -8.66
C MET A 423 -169.90 23.40 -8.40
N PRO A 424 -170.64 23.89 -9.41
CA PRO A 424 -171.69 24.90 -9.24
C PRO A 424 -172.98 24.36 -8.58
N THR A 425 -173.78 25.25 -7.98
CA THR A 425 -175.09 24.93 -7.35
C THR A 425 -176.23 24.91 -8.39
N LEU A 426 -177.20 23.99 -8.28
CA LEU A 426 -178.21 23.68 -9.31
C LEU A 426 -179.66 23.85 -8.81
N ALA A 427 -180.58 24.33 -9.66
CA ALA A 427 -182.03 24.31 -9.41
C ALA A 427 -182.66 22.90 -9.61
N CYS A 428 -183.90 22.66 -9.14
CA CYS A 428 -184.55 21.32 -9.21
C CYS A 428 -184.73 20.77 -10.65
N TYR A 429 -184.56 21.63 -11.66
CA TYR A 429 -184.69 21.32 -13.07
C TYR A 429 -183.35 21.42 -13.84
N GLU A 430 -182.19 21.56 -13.16
CA GLU A 430 -180.86 21.71 -13.77
C GLU A 430 -179.88 20.55 -13.48
N THR A 431 -178.87 20.34 -14.34
CA THR A 431 -177.74 19.39 -14.15
C THR A 431 -176.38 19.99 -14.59
N ALA A 432 -175.25 19.58 -13.98
CA ALA A 432 -173.87 20.05 -14.31
C ALA A 432 -172.85 18.94 -14.63
N SER A 433 -171.87 19.18 -15.52
CA SER A 433 -170.76 18.25 -15.87
C SER A 433 -169.39 18.96 -16.00
N PHE A 434 -168.27 18.34 -15.57
CA PHE A 434 -166.91 18.92 -15.67
C PHE A 434 -166.19 18.51 -16.95
N ASN A 435 -165.56 19.47 -17.62
CA ASN A 435 -164.79 19.27 -18.83
C ASN A 435 -163.29 19.17 -18.52
N GLY A 436 -162.71 17.98 -18.71
CA GLY A 436 -161.29 17.71 -18.43
C GLY A 436 -160.28 18.35 -19.38
N THR A 437 -160.73 19.02 -20.44
CA THR A 437 -159.87 19.74 -21.39
C THR A 437 -159.84 21.23 -21.10
N THR A 438 -161.01 21.82 -20.82
CA THR A 438 -161.13 23.25 -20.50
C THR A 438 -161.03 23.54 -19.01
N CYS A 439 -161.07 22.51 -18.17
CA CYS A 439 -161.08 22.57 -16.72
C CYS A 439 -162.23 23.44 -16.17
N GLN A 440 -163.45 23.35 -16.73
CA GLN A 440 -164.64 24.11 -16.33
C GLN A 440 -165.90 23.22 -16.20
N TRP A 441 -166.92 23.70 -15.48
CA TRP A 441 -168.22 23.03 -15.31
C TRP A 441 -169.29 23.63 -16.25
N ASP A 442 -170.05 22.78 -16.95
CA ASP A 442 -171.17 23.13 -17.85
C ASP A 442 -172.54 22.79 -17.21
N VAL A 443 -173.58 23.66 -17.31
CA VAL A 443 -174.91 23.51 -16.63
C VAL A 443 -176.11 23.60 -17.63
N THR A 444 -177.18 22.78 -17.49
CA THR A 444 -178.39 22.77 -18.39
C THR A 444 -179.75 22.48 -17.67
N GLY A 445 -180.92 23.03 -18.12
CA GLY A 445 -182.30 22.80 -17.55
C GLY A 445 -183.39 23.92 -17.75
N SER A 446 -184.72 23.67 -17.63
CA SER A 446 -185.81 24.71 -17.68
C SER A 446 -187.15 24.38 -16.94
N MET A 447 -187.98 25.39 -16.60
CA MET A 447 -189.19 25.28 -15.72
C MET A 447 -190.50 24.87 -16.45
N PRO A 448 -191.40 24.03 -15.87
CA PRO A 448 -192.66 23.56 -16.49
C PRO A 448 -193.86 24.55 -16.50
N ALA A 449 -194.77 24.45 -17.49
CA ALA A 449 -195.92 25.36 -17.70
C ALA A 449 -197.15 25.10 -16.78
N MET A 450 -197.97 26.15 -16.51
CA MET A 450 -199.11 26.18 -15.57
C MET A 450 -200.44 25.61 -16.15
N PRO A 451 -201.27 24.88 -15.38
CA PRO A 451 -202.56 24.31 -15.83
C PRO A 451 -203.76 25.28 -15.84
N THR A 452 -204.82 24.97 -16.62
CA THR A 452 -206.07 25.75 -16.78
C THR A 452 -207.13 25.43 -15.70
N LEU A 453 -207.85 26.44 -15.17
CA LEU A 453 -208.72 26.33 -13.97
C LEU A 453 -210.20 26.70 -14.24
N ALA A 454 -211.15 26.01 -13.57
CA ALA A 454 -212.56 26.42 -13.52
C ALA A 454 -212.81 27.55 -12.49
N CYS A 455 -213.94 28.28 -12.56
CA CYS A 455 -214.13 29.49 -11.73
C CYS A 455 -214.21 29.26 -10.21
N TYR A 456 -214.25 28.00 -9.78
CA TYR A 456 -214.21 27.59 -8.38
C TYR A 456 -212.87 26.92 -7.98
N GLU A 457 -211.83 26.93 -8.83
CA GLU A 457 -210.53 26.29 -8.58
C GLU A 457 -209.35 27.29 -8.48
N THR A 458 -208.25 26.91 -7.78
CA THR A 458 -206.93 27.62 -7.76
C THR A 458 -205.75 26.65 -7.88
N ALA A 459 -204.61 27.07 -8.48
CA ALA A 459 -203.39 26.26 -8.67
C ALA A 459 -202.08 26.85 -8.07
N SER A 460 -201.14 26.01 -7.60
CA SER A 460 -199.80 26.40 -7.07
C SER A 460 -198.65 25.45 -7.49
N PHE A 461 -197.45 25.96 -7.84
CA PHE A 461 -196.28 25.14 -8.21
C PHE A 461 -195.43 24.73 -7.00
N ASN A 462 -195.08 23.46 -6.93
CA ASN A 462 -194.28 22.87 -5.88
C ASN A 462 -192.82 22.75 -6.33
N THR A 463 -191.91 23.50 -5.69
CA THR A 463 -190.46 23.51 -6.02
C THR A 463 -189.70 22.27 -5.57
N THR A 464 -190.35 21.36 -4.84
CA THR A 464 -189.77 20.10 -4.37
C THR A 464 -190.13 18.93 -5.28
N THR A 465 -191.38 18.89 -5.76
CA THR A 465 -191.84 17.87 -6.72
C THR A 465 -191.76 18.35 -8.18
N CYS A 466 -191.50 19.64 -8.39
CA CYS A 466 -191.46 20.32 -9.67
C CYS A 466 -192.78 20.10 -10.48
N GLN A 467 -193.95 20.14 -9.81
CA GLN A 467 -195.30 19.97 -10.38
C GLN A 467 -196.32 21.02 -9.86
N TRP A 468 -197.47 21.18 -10.53
CA TRP A 468 -198.57 22.09 -10.14
C TRP A 468 -199.73 21.35 -9.41
N ASP A 469 -200.27 21.91 -8.33
CA ASP A 469 -201.40 21.38 -7.51
C ASP A 469 -202.70 22.23 -7.65
N VAL A 470 -203.94 21.66 -7.62
CA VAL A 470 -205.26 22.36 -7.90
C VAL A 470 -206.43 22.02 -6.90
N THR A 471 -207.34 22.94 -6.46
CA THR A 471 -208.48 22.68 -5.48
C THR A 471 -209.81 23.53 -5.56
N GLY A 472 -211.06 23.01 -5.25
CA GLY A 472 -212.41 23.73 -5.16
C GLY A 472 -213.80 22.95 -5.00
N SER A 473 -214.95 23.49 -4.45
CA SER A 473 -216.35 22.85 -4.36
C SER A 473 -217.62 23.78 -4.13
N CYS A 474 -218.89 23.39 -4.47
CA CYS A 474 -220.16 24.17 -4.23
C CYS A 474 -221.47 23.33 -3.95
N GLN A 475 -222.37 23.76 -3.02
CA GLN A 475 -223.40 22.92 -2.31
C GLN A 475 -224.92 23.25 -2.48
N LEU A 476 -225.40 23.99 -3.50
CA LEU A 476 -226.86 24.36 -3.63
C LEU A 476 -227.57 24.03 -4.96
N CYS A 477 -227.09 23.06 -5.75
CA CYS A 477 -227.80 22.60 -6.97
C CYS A 477 -228.49 21.22 -6.76
N GLN A 478 -229.81 21.20 -6.58
CA GLN A 478 -230.68 20.01 -6.75
C GLN A 478 -231.29 20.02 -8.18
N PRO A 479 -231.71 18.91 -8.80
CA PRO A 479 -231.08 17.59 -8.90
C PRO A 479 -230.95 17.15 -10.38
N TRP A 480 -229.76 17.15 -10.98
CA TRP A 480 -229.51 16.44 -12.26
C TRP A 480 -228.11 15.80 -12.23
N LEU A 481 -227.91 14.98 -11.20
CA LEU A 481 -226.91 13.93 -11.25
C LEU A 481 -227.32 12.97 -12.38
N VAL A 482 -226.32 12.53 -13.16
CA VAL A 482 -226.39 11.55 -14.27
C VAL A 482 -226.69 12.13 -15.67
N MET A 483 -225.72 12.82 -16.29
CA MET A 483 -225.52 12.78 -17.77
C MET A 483 -224.22 13.47 -18.26
N LYS A 484 -223.02 12.99 -17.91
CA LYS A 484 -221.80 13.21 -18.75
C LYS A 484 -220.57 12.38 -18.34
N GLN A 485 -220.78 11.11 -17.99
CA GLN A 485 -219.89 10.08 -18.57
C GLN A 485 -220.21 10.01 -20.08
N LEU A 486 -219.20 9.73 -20.91
CA LEU A 486 -219.27 9.41 -22.35
C LEU A 486 -219.14 10.56 -23.37
N LEU A 487 -218.10 11.40 -23.31
CA LEU A 487 -217.51 11.90 -24.56
C LEU A 487 -216.02 12.29 -24.39
N SER A 488 -215.15 11.65 -25.18
CA SER A 488 -213.75 12.00 -25.47
C SER A 488 -212.66 11.42 -24.53
N MET A 489 -212.56 10.10 -24.36
CA MET A 489 -211.65 9.28 -25.19
C MET A 489 -211.84 9.51 -26.70
N VAL A 490 -210.89 10.18 -27.33
CA VAL A 490 -210.35 10.00 -28.70
C VAL A 490 -209.54 11.26 -29.05
N GLN A 491 -208.25 11.06 -29.36
CA GLN A 491 -207.21 12.00 -29.82
C GLN A 491 -206.17 12.47 -28.78
N HIS A 492 -204.86 12.37 -29.03
CA HIS A 492 -204.09 11.73 -30.10
C HIS A 492 -202.60 11.77 -29.70
N VAL A 493 -201.93 10.64 -29.87
CA VAL A 493 -200.63 10.48 -30.54
C VAL A 493 -199.60 11.63 -30.39
N SER A 494 -198.57 11.39 -29.57
CA SER A 494 -197.13 11.50 -29.89
C SER A 494 -196.34 11.67 -28.60
N GLY A 495 -195.78 10.58 -28.08
CA GLY A 495 -194.82 10.61 -26.99
C GLY A 495 -193.50 10.02 -27.47
N MET A 496 -192.54 10.89 -27.76
CA MET A 496 -191.09 10.66 -27.70
C MET A 496 -190.47 11.91 -27.12
#